data_AF-A0A1G8ALP4-F1
#
_entry.id   AF-A0A1G8ALP4-F1
#
_cell.length_a   1.000
_cell.length_b   1.000
_cell.length_c   1.000
_cell.angle_alpha   90.00
_cell.angle_beta   90.00
_cell.angle_gamma   90.00
#
_symmetry.space_group_name_H-M   'P 1'
#
loop_
_entity.id
_entity.type
_entity.pdbx_description
1 polymer ?
#
loop_
_entity_poly.entity_id
_entity_poly.type
_entity_poly.pdbx_seq_one_letter_code
_entity_poly.pdbx_strand_id
1 'polypeptide(L)'
;MRSKLFNGKVVSVKTGSGRWVQLVPDSTGGYWLYEPLPELALGRLLFDQEDHWIYDGDLLSISEQEDAAAVITGCQREMNELLESIKRI
;
A
#
# COMPACT_ATOMS: atom_id res chain seq x y z
N MET A 1 12.46 -14.27 5.26
CA MET A 1 11.95 -15.33 4.33
C MET A 1 10.67 -14.77 3.72
N ARG A 2 10.70 -14.14 2.54
CA ARG A 2 9.52 -13.57 1.89
C ARG A 2 8.57 -14.71 1.50
N SER A 3 7.64 -15.03 2.39
CA SER A 3 6.61 -16.03 2.13
C SER A 3 5.79 -15.56 0.94
N LYS A 4 5.80 -16.38 -0.12
CA LYS A 4 4.76 -16.74 -1.12
C LYS A 4 3.32 -16.18 -0.99
N LEU A 5 3.07 -15.00 -0.44
CA LEU A 5 1.74 -14.46 -0.16
C LEU A 5 1.25 -13.50 -1.25
N PHE A 6 2.13 -12.95 -2.08
CA PHE A 6 1.74 -11.96 -3.07
C PHE A 6 1.60 -12.60 -4.45
N ASN A 7 0.40 -13.13 -4.66
CA ASN A 7 0.02 -13.97 -5.79
C ASN A 7 -0.16 -13.19 -7.11
N GLY A 8 0.75 -12.27 -7.44
CA GLY A 8 0.71 -11.47 -8.68
C GLY A 8 -0.60 -10.70 -8.91
N LYS A 9 -1.39 -10.49 -7.85
CA LYS A 9 -2.76 -9.99 -7.95
C LYS A 9 -2.77 -8.49 -7.78
N VAL A 10 -3.47 -7.82 -8.69
CA VAL A 10 -3.76 -6.39 -8.59
C VAL A 10 -4.69 -6.15 -7.39
N VAL A 11 -4.35 -5.17 -6.56
CA VAL A 11 -5.12 -4.79 -5.37
C VAL A 11 -5.62 -3.36 -5.55
N SER A 12 -6.84 -3.07 -5.10
CA SER A 12 -7.37 -1.71 -5.08
C SER A 12 -7.67 -1.32 -3.63
N VAL A 13 -7.24 -0.11 -3.25
CA VAL A 13 -7.48 0.48 -1.93
C VAL A 13 -8.12 1.84 -2.09
N LYS A 14 -9.03 2.17 -1.19
CA LYS A 14 -9.56 3.53 -1.05
C LYS A 14 -8.82 4.18 0.11
N THR A 15 -8.15 5.29 -0.17
CA THR A 15 -7.42 6.06 0.83
C THR A 15 -8.38 6.83 1.76
N GLY A 16 -7.88 7.33 2.88
CA GLY A 16 -8.63 8.17 3.80
C GLY A 16 -9.15 9.47 3.17
N SER A 17 -8.48 10.00 2.14
CA SER A 17 -8.95 11.15 1.34
C SER A 17 -10.14 10.79 0.43
N GLY A 18 -10.45 9.51 0.28
CA GLY A 18 -11.50 8.99 -0.57
C GLY A 18 -11.04 8.66 -2.00
N ARG A 19 -9.75 8.85 -2.29
CA ARG A 19 -9.12 8.52 -3.58
C ARG A 19 -8.99 7.00 -3.74
N TRP A 20 -9.19 6.51 -4.96
CA TRP A 20 -8.95 5.09 -5.27
C TRP A 20 -7.55 4.91 -5.87
N VAL A 21 -6.81 3.95 -5.32
CA VAL A 21 -5.46 3.59 -5.75
C VAL A 21 -5.43 2.10 -6.08
N GLN A 22 -4.93 1.78 -7.26
CA GLN A 22 -4.75 0.43 -7.76
C GLN A 22 -3.26 0.09 -7.76
N LEU A 23 -2.89 -0.94 -7.02
CA LEU A 23 -1.54 -1.45 -6.86
C LEU A 23 -1.36 -2.67 -7.77
N VAL A 24 -0.51 -2.51 -8.78
CA VAL A 24 -0.21 -3.54 -9.79
C VAL A 24 1.19 -4.07 -9.55
N PRO A 25 1.38 -5.37 -9.25
CA PRO A 25 2.70 -5.90 -8.95
C PRO A 25 3.65 -5.82 -10.16
N ASP A 26 4.89 -5.43 -9.89
CA ASP A 26 5.99 -5.42 -10.84
C ASP A 26 6.81 -6.72 -10.73
N SER A 27 7.36 -7.16 -11.87
CA SER A 27 8.46 -8.13 -11.97
C SER A 27 9.63 -7.95 -11.00
N THR A 28 9.93 -6.73 -10.53
CA THR A 28 11.03 -6.47 -9.57
C THR A 28 10.63 -6.66 -8.11
N GLY A 29 9.38 -7.05 -7.81
CA GLY A 29 8.88 -7.18 -6.45
C GLY A 29 8.40 -5.88 -5.79
N GLY A 30 8.18 -4.82 -6.58
CA GLY A 30 7.46 -3.61 -6.17
C GLY A 30 6.03 -3.58 -6.73
N TYR A 31 5.35 -2.44 -6.59
CA TYR A 31 4.00 -2.22 -7.14
C TYR A 31 3.93 -0.88 -7.86
N TRP A 32 3.35 -0.85 -9.06
CA TRP A 32 2.92 0.38 -9.71
C TRP A 32 1.59 0.84 -9.14
N LEU A 33 1.45 2.14 -8.90
CA LEU A 33 0.26 2.75 -8.34
C LEU A 33 -0.45 3.56 -9.42
N TYR A 34 -1.74 3.28 -9.60
CA TYR A 34 -2.59 3.99 -10.55
C TYR A 34 -3.87 4.48 -9.89
N GLU A 35 -4.36 5.62 -10.32
CA GLU A 35 -5.76 5.96 -10.14
C GLU A 35 -6.57 5.17 -11.20
N PRO A 36 -7.67 4.49 -10.85
CA PRO A 36 -8.40 3.68 -11.84
C PRO A 36 -9.08 4.53 -12.91
N LEU A 37 -9.56 5.72 -12.54
CA LEU A 37 -10.28 6.64 -13.42
C LEU A 37 -10.03 8.08 -12.95
N PRO A 38 -9.28 8.90 -13.71
CA PRO A 38 -8.52 8.55 -14.93
C PRO A 38 -7.38 7.57 -14.63
N GLU A 39 -6.91 6.78 -15.61
CA GLU A 39 -5.74 5.88 -15.52
C GLU A 39 -4.42 6.66 -15.32
N LEU A 40 -4.32 7.41 -14.24
CA LEU A 40 -3.20 8.26 -13.91
C LEU A 40 -2.16 7.44 -13.13
N ALA A 41 -0.93 7.37 -13.63
CA ALA A 41 0.19 6.83 -12.88
C ALA A 41 0.48 7.75 -11.68
N LEU A 42 0.33 7.22 -10.47
CA LEU A 42 0.55 7.94 -9.22
C LEU A 42 2.01 7.85 -8.77
N GLY A 43 2.66 6.72 -9.08
CA GLY A 43 4.03 6.43 -8.71
C GLY A 43 4.25 4.94 -8.55
N ARG A 44 5.20 4.58 -7.68
CA ARG A 44 5.57 3.20 -7.40
C ARG A 44 5.84 2.98 -5.92
N LEU A 45 5.47 1.81 -5.43
CA LEU A 45 5.84 1.32 -4.11
C LEU A 45 6.97 0.31 -4.27
N LEU A 46 8.12 0.63 -3.70
CA LEU A 46 9.33 -0.16 -3.70
C LEU A 46 9.61 -0.67 -2.28
N PHE A 47 10.53 -1.62 -2.17
CA PHE A 47 11.00 -2.13 -0.89
C PHE A 47 12.52 -2.19 -0.89
N ASP A 48 13.15 -1.77 0.20
CA ASP A 48 14.59 -1.89 0.39
C ASP A 48 15.00 -3.32 0.80
N GLN A 49 16.28 -3.49 1.14
CA GLN A 49 16.83 -4.79 1.56
C GLN A 49 16.36 -5.21 2.97
N GLU A 50 15.87 -4.27 3.77
CA GLU A 50 15.34 -4.47 5.12
C GLU A 50 13.81 -4.60 5.14
N ASP A 51 13.18 -4.70 3.95
CA ASP A 51 11.72 -4.74 3.75
C ASP A 51 10.99 -3.44 4.16
N HIS A 52 11.68 -2.30 4.28
CA HIS A 52 11.01 -1.00 4.42
C HIS A 52 10.42 -0.57 3.09
N TRP A 53 9.19 -0.06 3.12
CA TRP A 53 8.53 0.46 1.93
C TRP A 53 9.07 1.85 1.57
N ILE A 54 9.18 2.11 0.28
CA ILE A 54 9.61 3.40 -0.29
C ILE A 54 8.58 3.78 -1.33
N TYR A 55 8.01 4.97 -1.19
CA TYR A 55 7.17 5.55 -2.23
C TYR A 55 8.01 6.38 -3.20
N ASP A 56 7.99 6.01 -4.47
CA ASP A 56 8.64 6.71 -5.58
C ASP A 56 7.58 7.39 -6.43
N GLY A 57 7.28 8.65 -6.08
CA GLY A 57 6.27 9.49 -6.71
C GLY A 57 6.00 10.75 -5.90
N ASP A 58 5.18 11.65 -6.43
CA ASP A 58 4.92 12.98 -5.87
C ASP A 58 3.41 13.33 -5.77
N LEU A 59 2.54 12.48 -6.31
CA LEU A 59 1.09 12.74 -6.41
C LEU A 59 0.25 12.26 -5.23
N LEU A 60 0.81 11.49 -4.31
CA LEU A 60 0.14 11.02 -3.09
C LEU A 60 0.66 11.77 -1.87
N SER A 61 -0.26 12.21 -1.02
CA SER A 61 0.09 12.69 0.32
C SER A 61 0.65 11.56 1.19
N ILE A 62 1.39 11.90 2.25
CA ILE A 62 2.00 10.91 3.16
C ILE A 62 0.96 9.91 3.69
N SER A 63 -0.22 10.40 4.08
CA SER A 63 -1.29 9.52 4.58
C SER A 63 -1.82 8.57 3.51
N GLU A 64 -1.92 9.01 2.25
CA GLU A 64 -2.33 8.13 1.14
C GLU A 64 -1.24 7.10 0.79
N GLN A 65 0.03 7.46 0.94
CA GLN A 65 1.15 6.53 0.80
C GLN A 65 1.09 5.45 1.89
N GLU A 66 0.82 5.82 3.13
CA GLU A 66 0.65 4.90 4.25
C GLU A 66 -0.52 3.94 4.02
N ASP A 67 -1.68 4.43 3.57
CA ASP A 67 -2.84 3.60 3.23
C ASP A 67 -2.49 2.58 2.12
N ALA A 68 -1.78 3.02 1.08
CA ALA A 68 -1.36 2.16 -0.01
C ALA A 68 -0.33 1.12 0.44
N ALA A 69 0.62 1.49 1.30
CA ALA A 69 1.59 0.55 1.85
C ALA A 69 0.91 -0.46 2.79
N ALA A 70 -0.03 -0.01 3.63
CA ALA A 70 -0.68 -0.83 4.64
C ALA A 70 -1.51 -1.98 4.06
N VAL A 71 -2.06 -1.82 2.86
CA VAL A 71 -2.77 -2.89 2.15
C VAL A 71 -1.84 -4.01 1.68
N ILE A 72 -0.56 -3.69 1.42
CA ILE A 72 0.46 -4.63 0.97
C ILE A 72 1.17 -5.27 2.17
N THR A 73 1.58 -4.47 3.14
CA THR A 73 2.34 -4.94 4.31
C THR A 73 1.45 -5.61 5.35
N GLY A 74 0.12 -5.41 5.27
CA GLY A 74 -0.83 -5.94 6.26
C GLY A 74 -0.85 -5.16 7.57
N CYS A 75 -0.08 -4.07 7.68
CA CYS A 75 0.01 -3.24 8.90
C CYS A 75 -1.34 -2.62 9.30
N GLN A 76 -2.30 -2.51 8.37
CA GLN A 76 -3.64 -2.01 8.70
C GLN A 76 -4.38 -2.94 9.67
N ARG A 77 -4.12 -4.25 9.61
CA ARG A 77 -4.70 -5.21 10.55
C ARG A 77 -4.08 -5.06 11.94
N GLU A 78 -2.76 -4.96 12.02
CA GLU A 78 -2.04 -4.82 13.30
C GLU A 78 -2.36 -3.49 13.99
N MET A 79 -2.46 -2.39 13.24
CA MET A 79 -2.89 -1.09 13.77
C MET A 79 -4.36 -1.12 14.26
N ASN A 80 -5.26 -1.76 13.52
CA ASN A 80 -6.65 -1.93 13.95
C ASN A 80 -6.75 -2.81 15.21
N GLU A 81 -5.99 -3.90 15.28
CA GLU A 81 -5.89 -4.76 16.47
C GLU A 81 -5.37 -3.97 17.69
N LEU A 82 -4.36 -3.12 17.49
CA LEU A 82 -3.82 -2.23 18.53
C LEU A 82 -4.86 -1.20 19.00
N LEU A 83 -5.52 -0.49 18.07
CA LEU A 83 -6.55 0.49 18.39
C LEU A 83 -7.75 -0.12 19.13
N GLU A 84 -8.18 -1.32 18.75
CA GLU A 84 -9.22 -2.07 19.46
C GLU A 84 -8.77 -2.51 20.87
N SER A 85 -7.49 -2.85 21.04
CA SER A 85 -6.95 -3.20 22.36
C SER A 85 -6.96 -2.02 23.33
N ILE A 86 -6.71 -0.80 22.84
CA ILE A 86 -6.67 0.43 23.64
C ILE A 86 -8.09 0.89 24.01
N LYS A 87 -9.07 0.76 23.11
CA LYS A 87 -10.48 1.14 23.37
C LYS A 87 -11.20 0.23 24.38
N ARG A 88 -10.64 -0.93 24.71
CA ARG A 88 -11.20 -1.88 25.68
C ARG A 88 -10.74 -1.62 27.13
N ILE A 89 -9.97 -0.55 27.36
CA ILE A 89 -9.55 -0.05 28.67
C ILE A 89 -10.41 1.18 29.01
#